data_AF-K1PT17-F1
#
_entry.id   AF-K1PT17-F1
#
_cell.length_a   1.000
_cell.length_b   1.000
_cell.length_c   1.000
_cell.angle_alpha   90.00
_cell.angle_beta   90.00
_cell.angle_gamma   90.00
#
_symmetry.space_group_name_H-M   'P 1'
#
loop_
_entity.id
_entity.type
_entity.pdbx_description
1 polymer ?
#
loop_
_entity_poly.entity_id
_entity_poly.type
_entity_poly.pdbx_seq_one_letter_code
_entity_poly.pdbx_strand_id
1 'polypeptide(L)'
;MHEALQVNCLNHHVLELSFYEYLDYNGPIGDEEPVHELYRYIAYLRYTRWLWHRLGKKTRKVIPSCVVSAIRTRFPSDEYTGFMYLRDY
;
A
#
# COMPACT_ATOMS: atom_id res chain seq x y z
N MET A 1 0.73 9.74 16.42
CA MET A 1 0.38 9.03 15.17
C MET A 1 -1.14 9.13 15.00
N HIS A 2 -1.64 9.53 13.83
CA HIS A 2 -3.08 9.74 13.63
C HIS A 2 -3.85 8.41 13.66
N GLU A 3 -5.02 8.38 14.31
CA GLU A 3 -5.84 7.16 14.49
C GLU A 3 -6.20 6.52 13.14
N ALA A 4 -6.63 7.32 12.17
CA ALA A 4 -6.93 6.83 10.82
C ALA A 4 -5.75 6.11 10.17
N LEU A 5 -4.49 6.50 10.44
CA LEU A 5 -3.33 5.78 9.91
C LEU A 5 -3.19 4.38 10.55
N GLN A 6 -3.41 4.28 11.87
CA GLN A 6 -3.36 3.01 12.59
C GLN A 6 -4.44 2.04 12.10
N VAL A 7 -5.69 2.51 12.07
CA VAL A 7 -6.85 1.68 11.70
C VAL A 7 -6.81 1.33 10.22
N ASN A 8 -6.51 2.29 9.35
CA ASN A 8 -6.68 2.11 7.91
C ASN A 8 -5.48 1.47 7.21
N CYS A 9 -4.26 1.72 7.69
CA CYS A 9 -3.03 1.40 6.95
C CYS A 9 -2.09 0.45 7.70
N LEU A 10 -2.23 0.27 9.02
CA LEU A 10 -1.37 -0.64 9.80
C LEU A 10 -2.12 -1.83 10.43
N ASN A 11 -3.45 -1.79 10.46
CA ASN A 11 -4.27 -2.89 10.97
C ASN A 11 -4.28 -4.05 9.97
N HIS A 12 -3.83 -5.22 10.43
CA HIS A 12 -3.70 -6.41 9.60
C HIS A 12 -5.05 -6.88 9.04
N HIS A 13 -6.10 -6.95 9.86
CA HIS A 13 -7.42 -7.44 9.43
C HIS A 13 -8.06 -6.52 8.39
N VAL A 14 -7.86 -5.20 8.52
CA VAL A 14 -8.35 -4.24 7.52
C VAL A 14 -7.62 -4.42 6.19
N LEU A 15 -6.30 -4.65 6.24
CA LEU A 15 -5.51 -4.86 5.05
C LEU A 15 -5.76 -6.22 4.41
N GLU A 16 -6.05 -7.26 5.18
CA GLU A 16 -6.42 -8.59 4.70
C GLU A 16 -7.73 -8.53 3.87
N LEU A 17 -8.75 -7.82 4.38
CA LEU A 17 -9.96 -7.58 3.59
C LEU A 17 -9.65 -6.83 2.28
N SER A 18 -8.80 -5.80 2.37
CA SER A 18 -8.38 -5.01 1.20
C SER A 18 -7.54 -5.81 0.21
N PHE A 19 -6.85 -6.83 0.69
CA PHE A 19 -6.09 -7.76 -0.13
C PHE A 19 -7.02 -8.65 -0.92
N TYR A 20 -8.09 -9.20 -0.31
CA TYR A 20 -9.11 -9.92 -1.07
C TYR A 20 -9.81 -9.03 -2.10
N GLU A 21 -10.15 -7.79 -1.75
CA GLU A 21 -10.66 -6.83 -2.73
C GLU A 21 -9.67 -6.62 -3.89
N TYR A 22 -8.38 -6.50 -3.58
CA TYR A 22 -7.34 -6.36 -4.60
C TYR A 22 -7.28 -7.59 -5.52
N LEU A 23 -7.36 -8.80 -4.98
CA LEU A 23 -7.41 -10.04 -5.76
C LEU A 23 -8.65 -10.10 -6.66
N ASP A 24 -9.82 -9.70 -6.16
CA ASP A 24 -11.05 -9.69 -6.96
C ASP A 24 -10.93 -8.80 -8.21
N TYR A 25 -10.20 -7.68 -8.10
CA TYR A 25 -9.98 -6.76 -9.22
C TYR A 25 -8.83 -7.15 -10.15
N ASN A 26 -7.79 -7.82 -9.65
CA ASN A 26 -6.54 -8.06 -10.39
C ASN A 26 -6.30 -9.54 -10.73
N GLY A 27 -7.14 -10.45 -10.21
CA GLY A 27 -6.98 -11.89 -10.32
C GLY A 27 -6.18 -12.50 -9.16
N PRO A 28 -6.15 -13.84 -9.07
CA PRO A 28 -5.40 -14.56 -8.06
C PRO A 28 -3.90 -14.33 -8.24
N ILE A 29 -3.20 -14.32 -7.11
CA ILE A 29 -1.75 -14.20 -7.04
C ILE A 29 -1.15 -15.61 -6.91
N GLY A 30 -0.01 -15.86 -7.56
CA GLY A 30 0.69 -17.14 -7.49
C GLY A 30 1.38 -17.38 -6.14
N ASP A 31 1.77 -18.62 -5.87
CA ASP A 31 2.32 -19.07 -4.57
C ASP A 31 3.66 -18.40 -4.19
N GLU A 32 4.35 -17.78 -5.13
CA GLU A 32 5.70 -17.20 -4.95
C GLU A 32 5.71 -15.72 -4.58
N GLU A 33 4.55 -15.05 -4.53
CA GLU A 33 4.53 -13.59 -4.34
C GLU A 33 4.77 -13.17 -2.88
N PRO A 34 5.63 -12.16 -2.64
CA PRO A 34 5.97 -11.71 -1.31
C PRO A 34 4.79 -10.96 -0.67
N VAL A 35 3.96 -11.69 0.08
CA VAL A 35 2.74 -11.22 0.77
C VAL A 35 2.94 -9.88 1.51
N HIS A 36 4.10 -9.66 2.13
CA HIS A 36 4.42 -8.40 2.81
C HIS A 36 4.58 -7.20 1.86
N GLU A 37 5.12 -7.40 0.66
CA GLU A 37 5.25 -6.34 -0.35
C GLU A 37 3.89 -5.85 -0.78
N LEU A 38 2.97 -6.78 -1.00
CA LEU A 38 1.63 -6.46 -1.40
C LEU A 38 0.84 -5.77 -0.28
N TYR A 39 0.99 -6.22 0.97
CA TYR A 39 0.41 -5.51 2.11
C TYR A 39 0.92 -4.06 2.21
N ARG A 40 2.21 -3.82 1.96
CA ARG A 40 2.74 -2.44 1.87
C ARG A 40 2.10 -1.66 0.72
N TYR A 41 2.03 -2.27 -0.46
CA TYR A 41 1.43 -1.64 -1.63
C TYR A 41 -0.02 -1.23 -1.37
N ILE A 42 -0.83 -2.14 -0.81
CA ILE A 42 -2.21 -1.88 -0.42
C ILE A 42 -2.28 -0.79 0.66
N ALA A 43 -1.40 -0.81 1.67
CA ALA A 43 -1.35 0.23 2.69
C ALA A 43 -1.08 1.62 2.09
N TYR A 44 -0.16 1.72 1.12
CA TYR A 44 0.08 2.97 0.38
C TYR A 44 -1.14 3.41 -0.44
N LEU A 45 -1.83 2.47 -1.11
CA LEU A 45 -3.06 2.76 -1.84
C LEU A 45 -4.18 3.23 -0.90
N ARG A 46 -4.34 2.61 0.27
CA ARG A 46 -5.35 3.02 1.26
C ARG A 46 -5.05 4.40 1.82
N TYR A 47 -3.79 4.70 2.13
CA TYR A 47 -3.39 6.03 2.59
C TYR A 47 -3.68 7.11 1.54
N THR A 48 -3.34 6.85 0.27
CA THR A 48 -3.59 7.79 -0.81
C THR A 48 -5.08 7.98 -1.10
N ARG A 49 -5.88 6.89 -1.05
CA ARG A 49 -7.35 6.97 -1.14
C ARG A 49 -7.97 7.74 0.02
N TRP A 50 -7.45 7.58 1.24
CA TRP A 50 -7.96 8.31 2.40
C TRP A 50 -7.79 9.84 2.26
N LEU A 51 -6.63 10.30 1.77
CA LEU A 51 -6.36 11.73 1.64
C LEU A 51 -6.93 12.38 0.37
N TRP A 52 -6.90 11.66 -0.76
CA TRP A 52 -7.23 12.23 -2.06
C TRP A 52 -8.48 11.64 -2.71
N HIS A 53 -9.17 10.71 -2.02
CA HIS A 53 -10.33 9.97 -2.49
C HIS A 53 -10.07 9.20 -3.78
N ARG A 54 -10.18 9.87 -4.93
CA ARG A 54 -9.97 9.29 -6.27
C ARG A 54 -8.84 10.01 -6.98
N LEU A 55 -7.73 9.31 -7.18
CA LEU A 55 -6.64 9.77 -8.04
C LEU A 55 -6.90 9.36 -9.48
N GLY A 56 -6.80 10.32 -10.41
CA GLY A 56 -6.89 10.05 -11.84
C GLY A 56 -5.67 9.29 -12.38
N LYS A 57 -5.81 8.70 -13.57
CA LYS A 57 -4.70 8.01 -14.24
C LYS A 57 -3.53 8.98 -14.42
N LYS A 58 -2.31 8.55 -14.06
CA LYS A 58 -1.06 9.33 -14.07
C LYS A 58 -0.91 10.41 -12.98
N THR A 59 -1.89 10.58 -12.09
CA THR A 59 -1.74 11.48 -10.95
C THR A 59 -1.11 10.72 -9.79
N ARG A 60 0.21 10.85 -9.62
CA ARG A 60 0.93 10.29 -8.47
C ARG A 60 1.07 11.34 -7.37
N LYS A 61 0.86 10.94 -6.11
CA LYS A 61 1.05 11.78 -4.91
C LYS A 61 2.11 11.15 -4.03
N VAL A 62 3.01 11.99 -3.51
CA VAL A 62 4.07 11.57 -2.59
C VAL A 62 3.47 11.34 -1.21
N ILE A 63 3.75 10.18 -0.63
CA ILE A 63 3.38 9.84 0.74
C ILE A 63 4.44 10.43 1.69
N PRO A 64 4.06 11.05 2.82
CA PRO A 64 5.01 11.55 3.81
C PRO A 64 5.95 10.46 4.33
N SER A 65 7.22 10.81 4.57
CA SER A 65 8.25 9.86 5.02
C SER A 65 7.87 9.15 6.32
N CYS A 66 7.25 9.87 7.28
CA CYS A 66 6.81 9.28 8.55
C CYS A 66 5.79 8.16 8.37
N VAL A 67 4.93 8.26 7.35
CA VAL A 67 3.93 7.23 7.01
C VAL A 67 4.61 6.04 6.34
N VAL A 68 5.51 6.31 5.40
CA VAL A 68 6.31 5.26 4.73
C VAL A 68 7.10 4.45 5.76
N SER A 69 7.79 5.12 6.68
CA SER A 69 8.54 4.46 7.75
C SER A 69 7.63 3.59 8.62
N ALA A 70 6.47 4.10 9.06
CA ALA A 70 5.54 3.33 9.88
C ALA A 70 5.03 2.06 9.16
N ILE A 71 4.71 2.16 7.87
CA ILE A 71 4.26 1.03 7.06
C ILE A 71 5.39 0.00 6.88
N ARG A 72 6.62 0.45 6.58
CA ARG A 72 7.78 -0.43 6.43
C ARG A 72 8.17 -1.13 7.72
N THR A 73 8.07 -0.45 8.87
CA THR A 73 8.26 -1.09 10.19
C THR A 73 7.22 -2.17 10.45
N ARG A 74 5.96 -1.97 10.03
CA ARG A 74 4.88 -2.93 10.24
C ARG A 74 4.97 -4.15 9.33
N PHE A 75 5.37 -3.95 8.07
CA PHE A 75 5.45 -4.98 7.03
C PHE A 75 6.86 -4.99 6.42
N PRO A 76 7.84 -5.63 7.09
CA PRO A 76 9.24 -5.59 6.67
C PRO A 76 9.48 -6.42 5.39
N SER A 77 10.57 -6.10 4.68
CA SER A 77 11.12 -6.84 3.54
C SER A 77 12.62 -6.54 3.43
N ASP A 78 13.35 -7.44 2.79
CA ASP A 78 14.80 -7.33 2.57
C ASP A 78 15.14 -6.23 1.56
N GLU A 79 14.26 -5.98 0.59
CA GLU A 79 14.45 -4.95 -0.43
C GLU A 79 13.30 -3.93 -0.45
N TYR A 80 13.65 -2.65 -0.60
CA TYR A 80 12.67 -1.58 -0.73
C TYR A 80 12.89 -0.79 -2.01
N THR A 81 11.88 -0.83 -2.87
CA THR A 81 11.81 0.09 -4.00
C THR A 81 11.28 1.46 -3.56
N GLY A 82 11.87 2.52 -4.11
CA GLY A 82 11.45 3.90 -3.90
C GLY A 82 10.23 4.28 -4.75
N PHE A 83 9.87 5.56 -4.72
CA PHE A 83 8.86 6.10 -5.63
C PHE A 83 9.41 6.09 -7.07
N MET A 84 8.84 5.26 -7.94
CA MET A 84 9.16 5.25 -9.37
C MET A 84 8.22 6.21 -10.13
N TYR A 85 8.55 6.64 -11.34
CA TYR A 85 7.60 7.28 -12.26
C TYR A 85 7.05 6.26 -13.26
N LEU A 86 5.84 6.50 -13.80
CA LEU A 86 5.20 5.59 -14.76
C LEU A 86 5.98 5.51 -16.09
N ARG A 87 6.89 6.45 -16.33
CA ARG A 87 7.71 6.51 -17.55
C ARG A 87 8.97 5.63 -17.49
N ASP A 88 9.23 4.98 -16.36
CA ASP A 88 10.44 4.18 -16.15
C ASP A 88 10.20 2.67 -16.39
N TYR A 89 9.15 2.31 -17.15
CA TYR A 89 8.75 0.95 -17.53
C TYR A 89 8.53 0.85 -19.03
#